data_AF-S9QLD4-F1
#
_entry.id   AF-S9QLD4-F1
#
_cell.length_a   1.000
_cell.length_b   1.000
_cell.length_c   1.000
_cell.angle_alpha   90.00
_cell.angle_beta   90.00
_cell.angle_gamma   90.00
#
_symmetry.space_group_name_H-M   'P 1'
#
loop_
_entity.id
_entity.type
_entity.pdbx_description
1 polymer ?
#
loop_
_entity_poly.entity_id
_entity_poly.type
_entity_poly.pdbx_seq_one_letter_code
_entity_poly.pdbx_strand_id
1 'polypeptide(L)'
;MAKDINPKQKEIERLFKAAASHEETLLDLDEDDPELDGILEDLEIVFREIIKLDPKNIEALTRLGEFFLERGEAEEEALIHLEQALQLDPKNKKLQKLIKNAKKALG
;
A
#
# COMPACT_ATOMS: atom_id res chain seq x y z
N MET A 1 2.59 -30.02 14.29
CA MET A 1 3.59 -29.57 13.29
C MET A 1 3.50 -28.06 13.24
N ALA A 2 4.47 -27.35 13.81
CA ALA A 2 4.55 -25.91 13.62
C ALA A 2 4.69 -25.68 12.12
N LYS A 3 3.79 -24.90 11.52
CA LYS A 3 4.02 -24.40 10.16
C LYS A 3 5.24 -23.52 10.31
N ASP A 4 6.39 -23.97 9.85
CA ASP A 4 7.59 -23.13 9.79
C ASP A 4 7.25 -21.95 8.87
N ILE A 5 6.83 -20.84 9.48
CA ILE A 5 6.53 -19.61 8.77
C ILE A 5 7.84 -19.20 8.12
N ASN A 6 7.85 -19.17 6.79
CA ASN A 6 8.98 -18.72 5.99
C ASN A 6 9.49 -17.39 6.59
N PRO A 7 10.81 -17.23 6.85
CA PRO A 7 11.35 -16.02 7.46
C PRO A 7 10.90 -14.73 6.75
N LYS A 8 10.71 -14.77 5.42
CA LYS A 8 10.15 -13.65 4.66
C LYS A 8 8.70 -13.34 5.04
N GLN A 9 7.87 -14.37 5.18
CA GLN A 9 6.45 -14.21 5.56
C GLN A 9 6.33 -13.65 6.97
N LYS A 10 7.21 -14.07 7.88
CA LYS A 10 7.28 -13.51 9.24
C LYS A 10 7.65 -12.02 9.23
N GLU A 11 8.57 -11.62 8.35
CA GLU A 11 8.93 -10.21 8.23
C GLU A 11 7.82 -9.38 7.57
N ILE A 12 7.15 -9.92 6.54
CA ILE A 12 5.98 -9.28 5.94
C ILE A 12 4.88 -9.05 6.99
N GLU A 13 4.60 -10.05 7.83
CA GLU A 13 3.63 -9.91 8.93
C GLU A 13 4.04 -8.81 9.92
N ARG A 14 5.33 -8.73 10.28
CA ARG A 14 5.86 -7.67 11.14
C ARG A 14 5.70 -6.29 10.49
N LEU A 15 6.00 -6.17 9.20
CA LEU A 15 5.88 -4.94 8.42
C LEU A 15 4.42 -4.48 8.34
N PHE A 16 3.48 -5.38 8.05
CA PHE A 16 2.06 -5.05 8.08
C PHE A 16 1.59 -4.61 9.46
N LYS A 17 2.10 -5.23 10.53
CA LYS A 17 1.78 -4.81 11.90
C LYS A 17 2.31 -3.40 12.20
N ALA A 18 3.51 -3.07 11.71
CA ALA A 18 4.04 -1.71 11.84
C ALA A 18 3.18 -0.71 11.07
N ALA A 19 2.85 -1.00 9.80
CA ALA A 19 1.95 -0.17 8.99
C ALA A 19 0.59 0.05 9.65
N ALA A 20 -0.04 -0.99 10.20
CA ALA A 20 -1.32 -0.87 10.89
C ALA A 20 -1.27 0.08 12.09
N SER A 21 -0.15 0.11 12.82
CA SER A 21 0.04 1.06 13.93
C SER A 21 0.13 2.50 13.43
N HIS A 22 0.79 2.73 12.29
CA HIS A 22 0.87 4.05 11.67
C HIS A 22 -0.48 4.49 11.10
N GLU A 23 -1.19 3.58 10.41
CA GLU A 23 -2.56 3.82 9.91
C GLU A 23 -3.54 4.14 11.06
N GLU A 24 -3.39 3.52 12.23
CA GLU A 24 -4.20 3.85 13.41
C GLU A 24 -3.91 5.27 13.89
N THR A 25 -2.63 5.67 13.99
CA THR A 25 -2.27 7.04 14.33
C THR A 25 -2.86 8.05 13.36
N LEU A 26 -2.86 7.77 12.05
CA LEU A 26 -3.40 8.67 11.03
C LEU A 26 -4.89 9.00 11.24
N LEU A 27 -5.68 8.11 11.86
CA LEU A 27 -7.10 8.35 12.09
C LEU A 27 -7.36 9.44 13.14
N ASP A 28 -6.39 9.70 14.00
CA ASP A 28 -6.48 10.68 15.09
C ASP A 28 -5.83 12.03 14.73
N LEU A 29 -5.15 12.12 13.58
CA LEU A 29 -4.46 13.33 13.14
C LEU A 29 -5.34 14.22 12.27
N ASP A 30 -5.15 15.53 12.42
CA ASP A 30 -5.73 16.52 11.51
C ASP A 30 -4.93 16.56 10.19
N GLU A 31 -5.58 16.98 9.10
CA GLU A 31 -4.96 17.05 7.76
C GLU A 31 -3.73 17.99 7.70
N ASP A 32 -3.64 18.96 8.63
CA ASP A 32 -2.53 19.91 8.75
C ASP A 32 -1.48 19.50 9.81
N ASP A 33 -1.59 18.29 10.38
CA ASP A 33 -0.69 17.85 11.44
C ASP A 33 0.75 17.67 10.90
N PRO A 34 1.77 18.23 11.56
CA PRO A 34 3.16 18.15 11.10
C PRO A 34 3.74 16.73 11.10
N GLU A 35 3.16 15.77 11.82
CA GLU A 35 3.59 14.37 11.83
C GLU A 35 3.06 13.58 10.63
N LEU A 36 2.06 14.13 9.92
CA LEU A 36 1.39 13.47 8.80
C LEU A 36 2.40 13.04 7.73
N ASP A 37 3.21 13.96 7.21
CA ASP A 37 4.18 13.64 6.15
C ASP A 37 5.19 12.56 6.59
N GLY A 38 5.66 12.60 7.84
CA GLY A 38 6.60 11.59 8.37
C GLY A 38 5.99 10.20 8.47
N ILE A 39 4.75 10.10 8.96
CA ILE A 39 4.04 8.81 9.05
C ILE A 39 3.75 8.23 7.66
N LEU A 40 3.49 9.10 6.69
CA LEU A 40 3.21 8.71 5.33
C LEU A 40 4.47 8.23 4.61
N GLU A 41 5.61 8.90 4.80
CA GLU A 41 6.91 8.41 4.35
C GLU A 41 7.22 7.01 4.94
N ASP A 42 6.97 6.81 6.24
CA ASP A 42 7.15 5.52 6.90
C ASP A 42 6.26 4.42 6.26
N LEU A 43 4.99 4.72 5.98
CA LEU A 43 4.06 3.79 5.31
C LEU A 43 4.54 3.42 3.91
N GLU A 44 4.97 4.41 3.13
CA GLU A 44 5.52 4.18 1.79
C GLU A 44 6.72 3.22 1.85
N ILE A 45 7.67 3.48 2.75
CA ILE A 45 8.86 2.63 2.94
C ILE A 45 8.45 1.20 3.29
N VAL A 46 7.55 1.05 4.27
CA VAL A 46 7.07 -0.26 4.73
C VAL A 46 6.42 -1.06 3.60
N PHE A 47 5.50 -0.46 2.83
CA PHE A 47 4.86 -1.18 1.73
C PHE A 47 5.84 -1.53 0.59
N ARG A 48 6.80 -0.64 0.28
CA ARG A 48 7.87 -0.94 -0.68
C ARG A 48 8.75 -2.10 -0.20
N GLU A 49 9.04 -2.21 1.09
CA GLU A 49 9.78 -3.35 1.64
C GLU A 49 8.99 -4.65 1.52
N ILE A 50 7.68 -4.64 1.78
CA ILE A 50 6.82 -5.81 1.57
C ILE A 50 6.85 -6.24 0.10
N ILE A 51 6.74 -5.30 -0.84
CA ILE A 51 6.79 -5.58 -2.28
C ILE A 51 8.17 -6.15 -2.68
N LYS A 52 9.27 -5.70 -2.07
CA LYS A 52 10.60 -6.30 -2.31
C LYS A 52 10.68 -7.75 -1.82
N LEU A 53 10.04 -8.06 -0.68
CA LEU A 53 10.03 -9.41 -0.11
C LEU A 53 9.08 -10.35 -0.86
N ASP A 54 7.93 -9.84 -1.28
CA ASP A 54 6.89 -10.51 -2.05
C ASP A 54 6.30 -9.57 -3.11
N PRO A 55 6.85 -9.58 -4.34
CA PRO A 55 6.35 -8.74 -5.44
C PRO A 55 4.94 -9.06 -5.90
N LYS A 56 4.33 -10.15 -5.41
CA LYS A 56 2.95 -10.54 -5.72
C LYS A 56 2.00 -10.30 -4.56
N ASN A 57 2.43 -9.53 -3.56
CA ASN A 57 1.57 -9.18 -2.44
C ASN A 57 0.53 -8.16 -2.89
N ILE A 58 -0.67 -8.64 -3.20
CA ILE A 58 -1.79 -7.83 -3.69
C ILE A 58 -2.14 -6.73 -2.68
N GLU A 59 -2.09 -7.03 -1.39
CA GLU A 59 -2.43 -6.07 -0.34
C GLU A 59 -1.45 -4.90 -0.31
N ALA A 60 -0.14 -5.15 -0.29
CA ALA A 60 0.87 -4.08 -0.29
C ALA A 60 0.85 -3.26 -1.59
N LEU A 61 0.69 -3.91 -2.75
CA LEU A 61 0.52 -3.22 -4.03
C LEU A 61 -0.73 -2.32 -4.03
N THR A 62 -1.83 -2.82 -3.45
CA THR A 62 -3.08 -2.06 -3.34
C THR A 62 -2.91 -0.86 -2.41
N ARG A 63 -2.37 -1.08 -1.21
CA ARG A 63 -2.18 -0.04 -0.18
C ARG A 63 -1.28 1.09 -0.67
N LEU A 64 -0.16 0.75 -1.30
CA LEU A 64 0.75 1.75 -1.86
C LEU A 64 0.09 2.56 -2.99
N GLY A 65 -0.71 1.89 -3.84
CA GLY A 65 -1.47 2.59 -4.88
C GLY A 65 -2.57 3.48 -4.32
N GLU A 66 -3.29 3.05 -3.29
CA GLU A 66 -4.30 3.89 -2.60
C GLU A 66 -3.67 5.12 -1.97
N PHE A 67 -2.57 4.92 -1.25
CA PHE A 67 -1.80 5.97 -0.59
C PHE A 67 -1.41 7.10 -1.57
N PHE A 68 -0.82 6.76 -2.72
CA PHE A 68 -0.45 7.74 -3.74
C PHE A 68 -1.67 8.47 -4.32
N LEU A 69 -2.79 7.78 -4.54
CA LEU A 69 -4.01 8.42 -5.04
C LEU A 69 -4.67 9.35 -4.02
N GLU A 70 -4.62 9.02 -2.73
CA GLU A 70 -5.18 9.86 -1.67
C GLU A 70 -4.39 11.16 -1.50
N ARG A 71 -3.07 11.11 -1.70
CA ARG A 71 -2.23 12.30 -1.68
C ARG A 71 -2.25 13.13 -2.96
N GLY A 72 -2.70 12.55 -4.07
CA GLY A 72 -2.55 13.19 -5.39
C GLY A 72 -1.08 13.36 -5.76
N GLU A 73 -0.27 12.37 -5.37
CA GLU A 73 1.17 12.33 -5.62
C GLU A 73 1.51 11.00 -6.30
N ALA A 74 2.42 11.02 -7.27
CA ALA A 74 2.90 9.82 -7.94
C ALA A 74 1.78 8.93 -8.54
N GLU A 75 0.75 9.52 -9.15
CA GLU A 75 -0.40 8.78 -9.67
C GLU A 75 -0.03 7.80 -10.80
N GLU A 76 1.06 8.07 -11.52
CA GLU A 76 1.65 7.12 -12.48
C GLU A 76 2.15 5.86 -11.77
N GLU A 77 2.85 6.02 -10.65
CA GLU A 77 3.36 4.90 -9.86
C GLU A 77 2.20 4.14 -9.20
N ALA A 78 1.21 4.86 -8.68
CA ALA A 78 -0.03 4.27 -8.16
C ALA A 78 -0.67 3.35 -9.20
N LEU A 79 -0.81 3.84 -10.44
CA LEU A 79 -1.39 3.07 -11.53
C LEU A 79 -0.59 1.79 -11.81
N ILE A 80 0.74 1.86 -11.82
CA ILE A 80 1.61 0.70 -12.05
C ILE A 80 1.36 -0.39 -11.00
N HIS A 81 1.39 -0.03 -9.71
CA HIS A 81 1.19 -1.00 -8.61
C HIS A 81 -0.22 -1.58 -8.63
N LEU A 82 -1.24 -0.76 -8.90
CA LEU A 82 -2.62 -1.21 -8.98
C LEU A 82 -2.87 -2.13 -10.19
N GLU A 83 -2.25 -1.85 -11.34
CA GLU A 83 -2.34 -2.73 -12.51
C GLU A 83 -1.65 -4.07 -12.26
N GLN A 84 -0.51 -4.09 -11.56
CA GLN A 84 0.13 -5.33 -11.11
C GLN A 84 -0.79 -6.12 -10.16
N ALA A 85 -1.40 -5.46 -9.18
CA ALA A 85 -2.35 -6.10 -8.27
C ALA A 85 -3.56 -6.68 -9.04
N LEU A 86 -4.07 -5.96 -10.05
CA LEU A 86 -5.21 -6.41 -10.85
C LEU A 86 -4.84 -7.61 -11.73
N GLN A 87 -3.60 -7.71 -12.23
CA GLN A 87 -3.15 -8.90 -12.95
C GLN A 87 -3.18 -10.16 -12.07
N LEU A 88 -2.96 -10.01 -10.76
CA LEU A 88 -2.98 -11.09 -9.79
C LEU A 88 -4.41 -11.44 -9.34
N ASP A 89 -5.29 -10.45 -9.22
CA ASP A 89 -6.73 -10.64 -8.98
C ASP A 89 -7.60 -9.82 -9.95
N PRO A 90 -7.83 -10.34 -11.18
CA PRO A 90 -8.56 -9.59 -12.22
C PRO A 90 -10.02 -9.28 -11.89
N LYS A 91 -10.62 -10.01 -10.95
CA LYS A 91 -12.02 -9.84 -10.55
C LYS A 91 -12.20 -8.88 -9.39
N ASN A 92 -11.11 -8.31 -8.89
CA ASN A 92 -11.14 -7.38 -7.78
C ASN A 92 -11.78 -6.04 -8.18
N LYS A 93 -13.02 -5.83 -7.77
CA LYS A 93 -13.76 -4.59 -8.07
C LYS A 93 -13.13 -3.35 -7.43
N LYS A 94 -12.46 -3.52 -6.28
CA LYS A 94 -11.76 -2.42 -5.59
C LYS A 94 -10.61 -1.92 -6.46
N LEU A 95 -9.74 -2.82 -6.94
CA LEU A 95 -8.64 -2.48 -7.86
C LEU A 95 -9.14 -1.82 -9.14
N GLN A 96 -10.20 -2.34 -9.75
CA GLN A 96 -10.79 -1.72 -10.95
C GLN A 96 -11.25 -0.27 -10.69
N LYS A 97 -11.83 -0.01 -9.51
CA LYS A 97 -12.24 1.35 -9.10
C LYS A 97 -11.01 2.25 -8.89
N LEU A 98 -9.98 1.77 -8.20
CA LEU A 98 -8.76 2.54 -7.94
C LEU A 98 -8.01 2.87 -9.23
N ILE A 99 -7.88 1.92 -10.15
CA ILE A 99 -7.27 2.17 -11.48
C ILE A 99 -8.06 3.21 -12.26
N LYS A 100 -9.40 3.17 -12.20
CA LYS A 100 -10.23 4.20 -12.84
C LYS A 100 -9.98 5.58 -12.23
N ASN A 101 -9.81 5.67 -10.91
CA ASN A 101 -9.49 6.91 -10.23
C ASN A 101 -8.09 7.41 -10.63
N ALA A 102 -7.09 6.54 -10.63
CA ALA A 102 -5.73 6.85 -11.07
C ALA A 102 -5.69 7.40 -12.50
N LYS A 103 -6.37 6.73 -13.43
CA LYS A 103 -6.47 7.18 -14.83
C LYS A 103 -7.19 8.52 -14.99
N LYS A 104 -8.10 8.84 -14.07
CA LYS A 104 -8.80 10.13 -14.06
C LYS A 104 -7.91 11.23 -13.48
N ALA A 105 -7.07 10.95 -12.49
CA ALA A 105 -6.13 11.93 -11.95
C ALA A 105 -5.04 12.30 -12.98
N LEU A 106 -4.63 11.33 -13.80
CA LEU A 106 -3.64 11.51 -14.87
C LEU A 106 -4.16 12.19 -16.15
N GLY A 107 -5.46 12.51 -16.25
CA GLY A 107 -6.10 13.00 -17.48
C GLY A 107 -7.00 14.22 -17.26
#